data_AF-A0A924HBT2-F1
#
_entry.id   AF-A0A924HBT2-F1
#
_cell.length_a   1.000
_cell.length_b   1.000
_cell.length_c   1.000
_cell.angle_alpha   90.00
_cell.angle_beta   90.00
_cell.angle_gamma   90.00
#
_symmetry.space_group_name_H-M   'P 1'
#
loop_
_entity.id
_entity.type
_entity.pdbx_description
1 polymer ?
#
loop_
_entity_poly.entity_id
_entity_poly.type
_entity_poly.pdbx_seq_one_letter_code
_entity_poly.pdbx_strand_id
1 'polypeptide(L)'
;MTQQPSLPTDSDVSASPLAQALDMNEAVKDTVEQSAAELVMINAVLKQEIPDHVQTGDVAYALQRTDDLEAKINVTAQDLAQVNEVLAQEIDQRVDLERELAETKAALVEAQNNAEKN
;
A
#
# COMPACT_ATOMS: atom_id res chain seq x y z
N MET A 1 37.05 -3.70 19.52
CA MET A 1 36.09 -4.52 18.75
C MET A 1 35.45 -3.60 17.73
N THR A 2 36.07 -3.47 16.56
CA THR A 2 35.55 -2.67 15.44
C THR A 2 34.39 -3.44 14.83
N GLN A 3 33.17 -2.90 14.97
CA GLN A 3 32.00 -3.49 14.32
C GLN A 3 32.16 -3.32 12.81
N GLN A 4 32.26 -4.45 12.12
CA GLN A 4 32.22 -4.57 10.67
C GLN A 4 30.85 -4.05 10.17
N PRO A 5 30.79 -3.23 9.11
CA PRO A 5 29.51 -2.80 8.56
C PRO A 5 28.84 -4.00 7.92
N SER A 6 27.78 -4.51 8.55
CA SER A 6 26.90 -5.51 7.94
C SER A 6 26.17 -4.87 6.77
N LEU A 7 26.19 -5.52 5.60
CA LEU A 7 25.31 -5.17 4.48
C LEU A 7 23.85 -5.33 4.94
N PRO A 8 22.93 -4.45 4.52
CA PRO A 8 21.51 -4.69 4.70
C PRO A 8 21.14 -5.99 3.98
N THR A 9 20.56 -6.93 4.72
CA THR A 9 20.07 -8.19 4.19
C THR A 9 18.62 -8.02 3.72
N ASP A 10 18.15 -8.78 2.71
CA ASP A 10 16.73 -8.77 2.28
C ASP A 10 15.73 -8.95 3.45
N SER A 11 16.17 -9.61 4.52
CA SER A 11 15.41 -9.78 5.76
C SER A 11 15.13 -8.46 6.50
N ASP A 12 16.03 -7.47 6.43
CA ASP A 12 15.84 -6.15 7.06
C ASP A 12 14.79 -5.31 6.33
N VAL A 13 14.67 -5.50 5.00
CA VAL A 13 13.68 -4.80 4.16
C VAL A 13 12.27 -5.28 4.47
N SER A 14 12.08 -6.61 4.56
CA SER A 14 10.80 -7.25 4.88
C SER A 14 10.31 -6.97 6.32
N ALA A 15 11.22 -6.63 7.24
CA ALA A 15 10.88 -6.26 8.62
C ALA A 15 10.71 -4.75 8.82
N SER A 16 10.93 -3.94 7.78
CA SER A 16 10.88 -2.49 7.90
C SER A 16 9.46 -2.00 8.20
N PRO A 17 9.29 -0.90 8.97
CA PRO A 17 7.98 -0.30 9.21
C PRO A 17 7.23 0.10 7.93
N LEU A 18 7.96 0.40 6.84
CA LEU A 18 7.37 0.73 5.54
C LEU A 18 6.82 -0.51 4.84
N ALA A 19 7.54 -1.64 4.86
CA ALA A 19 7.04 -2.90 4.33
C ALA A 19 5.77 -3.36 5.08
N GLN A 20 5.77 -3.24 6.42
CA GLN A 20 4.57 -3.52 7.22
C GLN A 20 3.41 -2.58 6.86
N ALA A 21 3.67 -1.29 6.63
CA ALA A 21 2.64 -0.34 6.22
C ALA A 21 2.09 -0.64 4.82
N LEU A 22 2.93 -1.12 3.89
CA LEU A 22 2.50 -1.59 2.58
C LEU A 22 1.59 -2.81 2.71
N ASP A 23 2.01 -3.85 3.45
CA ASP A 23 1.21 -5.06 3.70
C ASP A 23 -0.15 -4.71 4.33
N MET A 24 -0.16 -3.80 5.30
CA MET A 24 -1.38 -3.34 5.95
C MET A 24 -2.31 -2.61 4.97
N ASN A 25 -1.77 -1.72 4.12
CA ASN A 25 -2.61 -1.02 3.14
C ASN A 25 -3.11 -1.95 2.03
N GLU A 26 -2.33 -2.96 1.61
CA GLU A 26 -2.81 -4.00 0.69
C GLU A 26 -3.98 -4.78 1.28
N ALA A 27 -3.87 -5.23 2.55
CA ALA A 27 -4.97 -5.92 3.22
C ALA A 27 -6.23 -5.04 3.35
N VAL A 28 -6.06 -3.73 3.63
CA VAL A 28 -7.17 -2.78 3.68
C VAL A 28 -7.79 -2.59 2.30
N LYS A 29 -6.98 -2.43 1.26
CA LYS A 29 -7.44 -2.30 -0.12
C LYS A 29 -8.28 -3.51 -0.54
N ASP A 30 -7.78 -4.72 -0.29
CA ASP A 30 -8.50 -5.96 -0.62
C ASP A 30 -9.84 -6.06 0.12
N THR A 31 -9.85 -5.68 1.40
CA THR A 31 -11.08 -5.64 2.21
C THR A 31 -12.10 -4.62 1.64
N VAL A 32 -11.62 -3.46 1.20
CA VAL A 32 -12.46 -2.42 0.58
C VAL A 32 -13.01 -2.91 -0.75
N GLU A 33 -12.20 -3.51 -1.62
CA GLU A 33 -12.63 -4.06 -2.90
C GLU A 33 -13.66 -5.18 -2.74
N GLN A 34 -13.45 -6.10 -1.78
CA GLN A 34 -14.42 -7.14 -1.47
C GLN A 34 -15.75 -6.55 -0.99
N SER A 35 -15.69 -5.59 -0.06
CA SER A 35 -16.89 -4.92 0.47
C SER A 35 -17.64 -4.15 -0.62
N ALA A 36 -16.91 -3.55 -1.56
CA ALA A 36 -17.49 -2.88 -2.73
C ALA A 36 -18.25 -3.86 -3.62
N ALA A 37 -17.63 -5.00 -3.93
CA ALA A 37 -18.23 -6.03 -4.77
C ALA A 37 -19.50 -6.62 -4.14
N GLU A 38 -19.48 -6.87 -2.83
CA GLU A 38 -20.66 -7.30 -2.08
C GLU A 38 -21.79 -6.25 -2.14
N LEU A 39 -21.46 -4.96 -1.96
CA LEU A 39 -22.45 -3.88 -2.03
C LEU A 39 -23.08 -3.76 -3.42
N VAL A 40 -22.27 -3.81 -4.48
CA VAL A 40 -22.73 -3.78 -5.87
C VAL A 40 -23.70 -4.96 -6.14
N MET A 41 -23.34 -6.15 -5.67
CA MET A 41 -24.19 -7.33 -5.81
C MET A 41 -25.54 -7.14 -5.09
N ILE A 42 -25.52 -6.67 -3.84
CA ILE A 42 -26.72 -6.43 -3.05
C ILE A 42 -27.61 -5.36 -3.71
N ASN A 43 -27.03 -4.24 -4.15
CA ASN A 43 -27.76 -3.16 -4.81
C ASN A 43 -28.39 -3.63 -6.12
N ALA A 44 -27.65 -4.40 -6.93
CA ALA A 44 -28.18 -5.00 -8.16
C ALA A 44 -29.39 -5.92 -7.88
N VAL A 45 -29.32 -6.78 -6.85
CA VAL A 45 -30.45 -7.63 -6.44
C VAL A 45 -31.62 -6.78 -5.96
N LEU A 46 -31.40 -5.74 -5.15
CA LEU A 46 -32.46 -4.86 -4.67
C LEU A 46 -33.16 -4.13 -5.83
N LYS A 47 -32.41 -3.61 -6.80
CA LYS A 47 -32.96 -2.97 -8.00
C LYS A 47 -33.77 -3.93 -8.86
N GLN A 48 -33.39 -5.20 -8.90
CA GLN A 48 -34.10 -6.24 -9.65
C GLN A 48 -35.37 -6.70 -8.93
N GLU A 49 -35.31 -6.91 -7.62
CA GLU A 49 -36.40 -7.49 -6.83
C GLU A 49 -37.45 -6.45 -6.39
N ILE A 50 -37.07 -5.17 -6.27
CA ILE A 50 -38.01 -4.10 -5.94
C ILE A 50 -38.63 -3.58 -7.23
N PRO A 51 -39.95 -3.70 -7.44
CA PRO A 51 -40.61 -3.17 -8.62
C PRO A 51 -40.49 -1.65 -8.72
N ASP A 52 -40.35 -1.10 -9.93
CA ASP A 52 -40.17 0.35 -10.16
C ASP A 52 -41.20 1.24 -9.48
N HIS A 53 -42.46 0.78 -9.40
CA HIS A 53 -43.54 1.55 -8.74
C HIS A 53 -43.38 1.64 -7.21
N VAL A 54 -42.57 0.76 -6.61
CA VAL A 54 -42.19 0.75 -5.19
C VAL A 54 -40.86 1.49 -4.97
N GLN A 55 -40.03 1.65 -6.01
CA GLN A 55 -38.80 2.45 -5.98
C GLN A 55 -39.11 3.96 -6.02
N THR A 56 -39.85 4.45 -5.04
CA THR A 56 -40.19 5.87 -4.89
C THR A 56 -39.89 6.35 -3.47
N GLY A 57 -39.81 7.67 -3.28
CA GLY A 57 -39.54 8.27 -1.98
C GLY A 57 -38.23 7.76 -1.36
N ASP A 58 -38.32 7.23 -0.15
CA ASP A 58 -37.15 6.79 0.63
C ASP A 58 -36.39 5.62 -0.03
N VAL A 59 -37.09 4.74 -0.76
CA VAL A 59 -36.46 3.60 -1.45
C VAL A 59 -35.59 4.09 -2.61
N ALA A 60 -36.12 5.00 -3.44
CA ALA A 60 -35.35 5.62 -4.52
C ALA A 60 -34.14 6.38 -3.99
N TYR A 61 -34.33 7.11 -2.89
CA TYR A 61 -33.24 7.83 -2.23
C TYR A 61 -32.16 6.88 -1.71
N ALA A 62 -32.53 5.78 -1.06
CA ALA A 62 -31.60 4.77 -0.56
C ALA A 62 -30.81 4.10 -1.69
N LEU A 63 -31.46 3.76 -2.81
CA LEU A 63 -30.79 3.20 -3.99
C LEU A 63 -29.77 4.18 -4.58
N GLN A 64 -30.16 5.46 -4.77
CA GLN A 64 -29.24 6.49 -5.25
C GLN A 64 -28.06 6.70 -4.30
N ARG A 65 -28.31 6.74 -2.98
CA ARG A 65 -27.25 6.87 -1.98
C ARG A 65 -26.28 5.70 -2.01
N THR A 66 -26.76 4.50 -2.33
CA THR A 66 -25.94 3.31 -2.44
C THR A 66 -25.06 3.39 -3.68
N ASP A 67 -25.60 3.84 -4.82
CA ASP A 67 -24.82 4.10 -6.04
C ASP A 67 -23.71 5.14 -5.81
N ASP A 68 -24.04 6.23 -5.12
CA ASP A 68 -23.05 7.25 -4.76
C ASP A 68 -21.95 6.70 -3.83
N LEU A 69 -22.31 5.76 -2.95
CA LEU A 69 -21.37 5.12 -2.03
C LEU A 69 -20.45 4.14 -2.77
N GLU A 70 -20.99 3.34 -3.69
CA GLU A 70 -20.22 2.45 -4.56
C GLU A 70 -19.17 3.23 -5.36
N ALA A 71 -19.55 4.37 -5.95
CA ALA A 71 -18.62 5.23 -6.67
C ALA A 71 -17.47 5.74 -5.77
N LYS A 72 -17.79 6.16 -4.54
CA LYS A 72 -16.78 6.62 -3.57
C LYS A 72 -15.86 5.51 -3.09
N ILE A 73 -16.40 4.32 -2.87
CA ILE A 73 -15.62 3.15 -2.46
C ILE A 73 -14.63 2.77 -3.57
N ASN A 74 -15.07 2.78 -4.84
CA ASN A 74 -14.18 2.51 -5.97
C ASN A 74 -13.05 3.54 -6.08
N VAL A 75 -13.34 4.83 -5.90
CA VAL A 75 -12.29 5.88 -5.86
C VAL A 75 -11.33 5.63 -4.71
N THR A 76 -11.85 5.26 -3.53
CA THR A 76 -11.00 4.98 -2.36
C THR A 76 -10.09 3.77 -2.59
N ALA A 77 -10.57 2.72 -3.25
CA ALA A 77 -9.76 1.57 -3.63
C ALA A 77 -8.65 1.95 -4.63
N GLN A 78 -8.94 2.85 -5.58
CA GLN A 78 -7.95 3.39 -6.51
C GLN A 78 -6.89 4.23 -5.80
N ASP A 79 -7.30 5.10 -4.89
CA ASP A 79 -6.38 5.92 -4.08
C ASP A 79 -5.46 5.04 -3.22
N LEU A 80 -6.00 3.97 -2.61
CA LEU A 80 -5.21 2.98 -1.86
C LEU A 80 -4.21 2.25 -2.76
N ALA A 81 -4.63 1.85 -3.98
CA ALA A 81 -3.72 1.24 -4.94
C ALA A 81 -2.56 2.16 -5.31
N GLN A 82 -2.83 3.45 -5.52
CA GLN A 82 -1.80 4.45 -5.79
C GLN A 82 -0.84 4.62 -4.60
N VAL A 83 -1.36 4.67 -3.38
CA VAL A 83 -0.52 4.76 -2.16
C VAL A 83 0.39 3.54 -2.04
N ASN A 84 -0.11 2.34 -2.32
CA ASN A 84 0.69 1.11 -2.29
C ASN A 84 1.81 1.13 -3.32
N GLU A 85 1.54 1.61 -4.55
CA GLU A 85 2.56 1.75 -5.59
C GLU A 85 3.67 2.72 -5.16
N VAL A 86 3.31 3.87 -4.58
CA VAL A 86 4.28 4.85 -4.08
C VAL A 86 5.09 4.29 -2.90
N LEU A 87 4.46 3.56 -1.98
CA LEU A 87 5.15 2.92 -0.86
C LEU A 87 6.15 1.85 -1.34
N ALA A 88 5.77 1.03 -2.31
CA ALA A 88 6.66 0.04 -2.90
C ALA A 88 7.89 0.71 -3.54
N GLN A 89 7.69 1.79 -4.30
CA GLN A 89 8.79 2.55 -4.90
C GLN A 89 9.73 3.17 -3.85
N GLU A 90 9.20 3.71 -2.76
CA GLU A 90 10.02 4.26 -1.67
C GLU A 90 10.83 3.18 -0.95
N ILE A 91 10.26 1.99 -0.76
CA ILE A 91 10.98 0.84 -0.19
C ILE A 91 12.17 0.48 -1.09
N ASP A 92 11.95 0.31 -2.39
CA ASP A 92 13.01 -0.02 -3.35
C ASP A 92 14.12 1.04 -3.34
N GLN A 93 13.76 2.33 -3.38
CA GLN A 93 14.73 3.43 -3.32
C GLN A 93 15.56 3.43 -2.03
N ARG A 94 14.95 3.09 -0.88
CA ARG A 94 15.68 2.98 0.38
C ARG A 94 16.68 1.84 0.38
N VAL A 95 16.30 0.68 -0.17
CA VAL A 95 17.21 -0.46 -0.30
C VAL A 95 18.44 -0.09 -1.12
N ASP A 96 18.24 0.58 -2.26
CA ASP A 96 19.34 1.03 -3.10
C ASP A 96 20.25 2.03 -2.37
N LEU A 97 19.67 3.03 -1.69
CA LEU A 97 20.42 4.01 -0.91
C LEU A 97 21.20 3.40 0.26
N GLU A 98 20.60 2.42 0.95
CA GLU A 98 21.27 1.72 2.05
C GLU A 98 22.45 0.87 1.56
N ARG A 99 22.32 0.26 0.37
CA ARG A 99 23.42 -0.45 -0.29
C ARG A 99 24.56 0.50 -0.65
N GLU A 100 24.26 1.62 -1.33
CA GLU A 100 25.27 2.63 -1.70
C GLU A 100 25.98 3.21 -0.47
N LEU A 101 25.24 3.44 0.61
CA LEU A 101 25.79 3.91 1.87
C LEU A 101 26.74 2.89 2.50
N ALA A 102 26.40 1.61 2.47
CA ALA A 102 27.26 0.54 2.98
C ALA A 102 28.57 0.44 2.18
N GLU A 103 28.48 0.47 0.85
CA GLU A 103 29.64 0.47 -0.06
C GLU A 103 30.55 1.68 0.19
N THR A 104 29.97 2.87 0.29
CA THR A 104 30.72 4.13 0.54
C THR A 104 31.41 4.10 1.91
N LYS A 105 30.73 3.59 2.95
CA LYS A 105 31.33 3.43 4.28
C LYS A 105 32.50 2.45 4.27
N ALA A 106 32.38 1.33 3.55
CA ALA A 106 33.46 0.36 3.42
C ALA A 106 34.68 0.97 2.72
N ALA A 107 34.48 1.64 1.58
CA ALA A 107 35.54 2.31 0.84
C ALA A 107 36.25 3.41 1.67
N LEU A 108 35.49 4.16 2.47
CA LEU A 108 36.06 5.17 3.37
C LEU A 108 36.96 4.54 4.44
N VAL A 109 36.52 3.44 5.06
CA VAL A 109 37.32 2.71 6.06
C VAL A 109 38.61 2.16 5.42
N GLU A 110 38.54 1.61 4.21
CA GLU A 110 39.73 1.15 3.47
C GLU A 110 40.70 2.29 3.17
N ALA A 111 40.20 3.44 2.70
CA ALA A 111 41.02 4.62 2.43
C ALA A 111 41.71 5.15 3.70
N GLN A 112 41.00 5.20 4.83
CA GLN A 112 41.56 5.62 6.12
C GLN A 112 42.66 4.66 6.58
N ASN A 113 42.41 3.35 6.53
CA ASN A 113 43.39 2.33 6.91
C ASN A 113 44.65 2.35 6.03
N ASN A 114 44.52 2.71 4.75
CA ASN A 114 45.66 2.86 3.84
C ASN A 114 46.45 4.14 4.09
N ALA A 115 45.78 5.22 4.53
CA ALA A 115 46.44 6.47 4.90
C ALA A 115 47.23 6.35 6.21
N GLU A 116 46.78 5.54 7.17
CA GLU A 116 47.49 5.30 8.43
C GLU A 116 48.72 4.38 8.30
N LYS A 117 48.84 3.64 7.18
CA LYS A 117 49.94 2.70 6.92
C LYS A 117 51.10 3.30 6.12
N ASN A 118 50.94 4.51 5.58
CA ASN A 118 51.97 5.25 4.83
C ASN A 118 52.53 6.41 5.65
#